data_AF-A0A174STU8-F1
#
_entry.id   AF-A0A174STU8-F1
#
_cell.length_a   1.000
_cell.length_b   1.000
_cell.length_c   1.000
_cell.angle_alpha   90.00
_cell.angle_beta   90.00
_cell.angle_gamma   90.00
#
_symmetry.space_group_name_H-M   'P 1'
#
loop_
_entity.id
_entity.type
_entity.pdbx_description
1 polymer ?
#
loop_
_entity_poly.entity_id
_entity_poly.type
_entity_poly.pdbx_seq_one_letter_code
_entity_poly.pdbx_strand_id
1 'polypeptide(L)'
;MEERLIAFVIWAIMGVLFIAMGIYDLNSKKAKPFGFWANAEVAPIEDAKGYNRALGILWCVYGVLFTLIGLPLLDEQNSSLIILSILCAMLISIAAIVVYVVGIEPKYRKKK
;
A
#
# COMPACT_ATOMS: atom_id res chain seq x y z
N MET A 1 0.53 15.22 -24.60
CA MET A 1 1.61 15.16 -23.59
C MET A 1 1.07 15.58 -22.23
N GLU A 2 0.34 16.71 -22.17
CA GLU A 2 -0.25 17.20 -20.92
C GLU A 2 -1.20 16.21 -20.24
N GLU A 3 -2.16 15.63 -20.96
CA GLU A 3 -3.15 14.69 -20.37
C GLU A 3 -2.51 13.45 -19.74
N ARG A 4 -1.48 12.90 -20.39
CA ARG A 4 -0.74 11.72 -19.93
C ARG A 4 0.09 12.02 -18.69
N LEU A 5 0.75 13.17 -18.68
CA LEU A 5 1.49 13.65 -17.53
C LEU A 5 0.55 13.89 -16.36
N ILE A 6 -0.60 14.50 -16.58
CA ILE A 6 -1.63 14.70 -15.54
C ILE A 6 -2.09 13.36 -14.98
N ALA A 7 -2.39 12.37 -15.82
CA ALA A 7 -2.80 11.04 -15.39
C ALA A 7 -1.73 10.35 -14.53
N PHE A 8 -0.47 10.38 -14.98
CA PHE A 8 0.65 9.83 -14.21
C PHE A 8 0.89 10.59 -12.90
N VAL A 9 0.76 11.92 -12.89
CA VAL A 9 0.94 12.73 -11.67
C VAL A 9 -0.12 12.39 -10.63
N ILE A 10 -1.39 12.27 -11.03
CA ILE A 10 -2.48 11.84 -10.13
C ILE A 10 -2.16 10.45 -9.57
N TRP A 11 -1.73 9.52 -10.42
CA TRP A 11 -1.34 8.17 -10.01
C TRP A 11 -0.16 8.18 -9.02
N ALA A 12 0.88 8.95 -9.31
CA ALA A 12 2.07 9.08 -8.48
C ALA A 12 1.76 9.72 -7.13
N ILE A 13 0.86 10.71 -7.07
CA ILE A 13 0.39 11.30 -5.80
C ILE A 13 -0.20 10.20 -4.90
N MET A 14 -1.03 9.30 -5.45
CA MET A 14 -1.56 8.18 -4.67
C MET A 14 -0.45 7.26 -4.14
N GLY A 15 0.56 6.95 -4.97
CA GLY A 15 1.73 6.18 -4.53
C GLY A 15 2.51 6.86 -3.40
N VAL A 16 2.72 8.18 -3.50
CA VAL A 16 3.37 8.99 -2.46
C VAL A 16 2.56 8.99 -1.16
N LEU A 17 1.23 9.07 -1.23
CA LEU A 17 0.37 9.00 -0.04
C LEU A 17 0.51 7.66 0.69
N PHE A 18 0.59 6.53 -0.03
CA PHE A 18 0.88 5.23 0.59
C PHE A 18 2.27 5.17 1.23
N ILE A 19 3.29 5.72 0.58
CA ILE A 19 4.64 5.78 1.14
C ILE A 19 4.66 6.65 2.40
N ALA A 20 4.03 7.82 2.37
CA ALA A 20 3.94 8.73 3.51
C ALA A 20 3.22 8.08 4.70
N MET A 21 2.12 7.36 4.44
CA MET A 21 1.43 6.55 5.45
C MET A 21 2.36 5.49 6.02
N GLY A 22 3.09 4.76 5.17
CA GLY A 22 4.04 3.75 5.63
C GLY A 22 5.17 4.32 6.50
N ILE A 23 5.74 5.46 6.13
CA ILE A 23 6.77 6.17 6.92
C ILE A 23 6.20 6.63 8.26
N TYR A 24 4.95 7.12 8.27
CA TYR A 24 4.27 7.51 9.50
C TYR A 24 4.10 6.33 10.45
N ASP A 25 3.65 5.18 9.93
CA ASP A 25 3.48 3.95 10.73
C ASP A 25 4.83 3.43 11.27
N LEU A 26 5.89 3.50 10.46
CA LEU A 26 7.25 3.11 10.85
C LEU A 26 7.82 3.93 12.01
N ASN A 27 7.59 5.24 11.99
CA ASN A 27 8.16 6.19 12.94
C ASN A 27 7.24 6.45 14.15
N SER A 28 6.03 5.91 14.11
CA SER A 28 5.04 6.10 15.16
C SER A 28 5.49 5.43 16.46
N LYS A 29 5.55 6.21 17.54
CA LYS A 29 5.73 5.72 18.91
C LYS A 29 4.41 5.35 19.58
N LYS A 30 3.30 5.33 18.83
CA LYS A 30 1.98 5.05 19.38
C LYS A 30 1.91 3.61 19.88
N ALA A 31 1.36 3.43 21.07
CA ALA A 31 1.05 2.12 21.64
C ALA A 31 -0.19 1.46 20.99
N LYS A 32 -0.93 2.20 20.14
CA LYS A 32 -2.11 1.69 19.44
C LYS A 32 -1.72 1.14 18.06
N PRO A 33 -2.21 -0.05 17.67
CA PRO A 33 -2.01 -0.56 16.32
C PRO A 33 -2.82 0.25 15.32
N PHE A 34 -2.23 0.56 14.15
CA PHE A 34 -2.94 1.20 13.05
C PHE A 34 -3.85 0.21 12.32
N GLY A 35 -4.84 0.73 11.59
CA GLY A 35 -5.73 -0.11 10.79
C GLY A 35 -5.20 -0.33 9.39
N PHE A 36 -5.14 -1.59 8.95
CA PHE A 36 -4.95 -1.91 7.53
C PHE A 36 -6.23 -1.66 6.71
N TRP A 37 -7.39 -2.01 7.27
CA TRP A 37 -8.69 -1.79 6.64
C TRP A 37 -9.25 -0.42 7.02
N ALA A 38 -9.77 0.32 6.04
CA ALA A 38 -10.34 1.64 6.26
C ALA A 38 -11.63 1.63 7.11
N ASN A 39 -12.36 0.51 7.16
CA ASN A 39 -13.67 0.41 7.81
C ASN A 39 -13.83 -0.87 8.66
N ALA A 40 -12.75 -1.31 9.32
CA ALA A 40 -12.81 -2.42 10.26
C ALA A 40 -12.04 -2.09 11.54
N GLU A 41 -12.50 -2.64 12.66
CA GLU A 41 -11.76 -2.55 13.91
C GLU A 41 -10.46 -3.35 13.81
N VAL A 42 -9.40 -2.79 14.38
CA VAL A 42 -8.12 -3.48 14.44
C VAL A 42 -8.22 -4.62 15.44
N ALA A 43 -7.82 -5.82 15.03
CA ALA A 43 -7.74 -6.98 15.91
C ALA A 43 -6.92 -6.66 17.18
N PRO A 44 -7.16 -7.34 18.31
CA PRO A 44 -6.33 -7.16 19.49
C PRO A 44 -4.89 -7.59 19.18
N ILE A 45 -3.96 -6.62 19.16
CA ILE A 45 -2.54 -6.81 18.86
C ILE A 45 -1.74 -6.83 20.16
N GLU A 46 -0.84 -7.81 20.31
CA GLU A 46 0.03 -7.95 21.47
C GLU A 46 1.24 -7.01 21.42
N ASP A 47 1.92 -6.96 20.27
CA ASP A 47 3.04 -6.03 20.00
C ASP A 47 2.65 -5.00 18.93
N ALA A 48 2.08 -3.88 19.38
CA ALA A 48 1.65 -2.80 18.50
C ALA A 48 2.83 -2.15 17.74
N LYS A 49 4.02 -2.09 18.34
CA LYS A 49 5.19 -1.46 17.71
C LYS A 49 5.73 -2.31 16.57
N GLY A 50 5.89 -3.62 16.81
CA GLY A 50 6.29 -4.57 15.78
C GLY A 50 5.28 -4.65 14.65
N TYR A 51 3.98 -4.66 14.97
CA TYR A 51 2.89 -4.62 14.00
C TYR A 51 2.93 -3.34 13.14
N ASN A 52 3.00 -2.16 13.76
CA ASN A 52 3.05 -0.88 13.03
C ASN A 52 4.28 -0.80 12.12
N ARG A 53 5.42 -1.32 12.56
CA ARG A 53 6.62 -1.41 11.71
C ARG A 53 6.42 -2.35 10.52
N ALA A 54 5.80 -3.51 10.70
CA ALA A 54 5.52 -4.43 9.61
C ALA A 54 4.52 -3.83 8.60
N LEU A 55 3.45 -3.21 9.11
CA LEU A 55 2.43 -2.53 8.32
C LEU A 55 3.01 -1.34 7.55
N GLY A 56 3.86 -0.54 8.19
CA GLY A 56 4.50 0.60 7.54
C GLY A 56 5.44 0.19 6.40
N ILE A 57 6.22 -0.91 6.57
CA ILE A 57 7.02 -1.48 5.48
C ILE A 57 6.12 -1.94 4.33
N LEU A 58 5.00 -2.61 4.63
CA LEU A 58 4.04 -3.06 3.62
C LEU A 58 3.54 -1.87 2.78
N TRP A 59 3.12 -0.78 3.41
CA TRP A 59 2.63 0.41 2.70
C TRP A 59 3.71 1.14 1.90
N CYS A 60 4.95 1.21 2.42
CA CYS A 60 6.07 1.78 1.65
C CYS A 60 6.36 0.95 0.40
N VAL A 61 6.47 -0.38 0.53
CA VAL A 61 6.71 -1.28 -0.62
C VAL A 61 5.56 -1.21 -1.60
N TYR A 62 4.32 -1.26 -1.12
CA TYR A 62 3.12 -1.13 -1.95
C TYR A 62 3.11 0.19 -2.72
N GLY A 63 3.37 1.33 -2.06
CA GLY A 63 3.37 2.64 -2.71
C GLY A 63 4.48 2.78 -3.77
N VAL A 64 5.67 2.21 -3.53
CA VAL A 64 6.75 2.17 -4.55
C VAL A 64 6.33 1.33 -5.75
N LEU A 65 5.85 0.10 -5.53
CA LEU A 65 5.41 -0.77 -6.61
C LEU A 65 4.25 -0.16 -7.39
N PHE A 66 3.26 0.39 -6.69
CA PHE A 66 2.12 1.08 -7.27
C PHE A 66 2.56 2.24 -8.16
N THR A 67 3.52 3.05 -7.72
CA THR A 67 4.05 4.16 -8.54
C THR A 67 4.72 3.64 -9.81
N LEU A 68 5.54 2.59 -9.71
CA LEU A 68 6.28 2.02 -10.84
C LEU A 68 5.37 1.41 -11.90
N ILE A 69 4.31 0.71 -11.51
CA ILE A 69 3.35 0.15 -12.47
C ILE A 69 2.53 1.22 -13.19
N GLY A 70 2.54 2.47 -12.72
CA GLY A 70 1.91 3.60 -13.39
C GLY A 70 2.71 4.18 -14.56
N LEU A 71 3.99 3.79 -14.72
CA LEU A 71 4.86 4.31 -15.79
C LEU A 71 4.26 4.22 -17.21
N PRO A 72 3.51 3.16 -17.58
CA PRO A 72 2.87 3.11 -18.90
C PRO A 72 1.83 4.21 -19.16
N LEU A 73 1.36 4.94 -18.15
CA LEU A 73 0.49 6.12 -18.34
C LEU A 73 1.21 7.28 -19.06
N LEU A 74 2.55 7.28 -19.03
CA LEU A 74 3.37 8.26 -19.74
C LEU A 74 3.54 7.95 -21.23
N ASP A 75 3.23 6.71 -21.64
CA ASP A 75 3.35 6.22 -23.01
C ASP A 75 2.15 6.63 -23.89
N GLU A 76 2.01 6.10 -25.10
CA GLU A 76 0.92 6.48 -26.01
C GLU A 76 -0.50 6.36 -25.40
N GLN A 77 -1.35 7.33 -25.73
CA GLN A 77 -2.75 7.36 -25.29
C GLN A 77 -3.51 6.19 -25.93
N ASN A 78 -4.29 5.45 -25.13
CA ASN A 78 -4.95 4.18 -25.50
C ASN A 78 -4.00 2.99 -25.74
N SER A 79 -2.76 3.05 -25.23
CA SER A 79 -1.87 1.89 -25.21
C SER A 79 -2.48 0.73 -24.41
N SER A 80 -2.35 -0.48 -24.94
CA SER A 80 -2.74 -1.72 -24.24
C SER A 80 -1.96 -1.92 -22.93
N LEU A 81 -0.82 -1.24 -22.76
CA LEU A 81 -0.03 -1.25 -21.53
C LEU A 81 -0.76 -0.58 -20.35
N ILE A 82 -1.75 0.29 -20.61
CA ILE A 82 -2.61 0.86 -19.56
C ILE A 82 -3.44 -0.25 -18.92
N ILE A 83 -3.96 -1.19 -19.72
CA ILE A 83 -4.70 -2.36 -19.20
C ILE A 83 -3.79 -3.21 -18.32
N LEU A 84 -2.54 -3.41 -18.75
CA LEU A 84 -1.55 -4.13 -17.95
C LEU A 84 -1.30 -3.43 -16.60
N SER A 85 -1.21 -2.10 -16.58
CA SER A 85 -1.03 -1.30 -15.36
C SER A 85 -2.18 -1.52 -14.36
N ILE A 86 -3.43 -1.52 -14.86
CA ILE A 86 -4.62 -1.78 -14.05
C ILE A 86 -4.60 -3.20 -13.47
N LEU A 87 -4.30 -4.21 -14.30
CA LEU A 87 -4.22 -5.60 -13.85
C LEU A 87 -3.11 -5.80 -12.83
N CYS A 88 -1.93 -5.22 -13.05
CA CYS A 88 -0.83 -5.23 -12.09
C CYS A 88 -1.22 -4.54 -10.77
N ALA A 89 -1.95 -3.42 -10.82
CA ALA A 89 -2.44 -2.72 -9.62
C ALA A 89 -3.36 -3.61 -8.78
N MET A 90 -4.27 -4.34 -9.44
CA MET A 90 -5.14 -5.31 -8.77
C MET A 90 -4.31 -6.44 -8.12
N LEU A 91 -3.34 -7.00 -8.85
CA LEU A 91 -2.50 -8.09 -8.35
C LEU A 91 -1.67 -7.68 -7.13
N ILE A 92 -1.03 -6.50 -7.14
CA ILE A 92 -0.26 -6.03 -5.98
C ILE A 92 -1.17 -5.68 -4.79
N SER A 93 -2.42 -5.26 -5.03
CA SER A 93 -3.42 -5.04 -3.96
C SER A 93 -3.79 -6.34 -3.28
N ILE A 94 -4.07 -7.39 -4.07
CA ILE A 94 -4.37 -8.73 -3.55
C ILE A 94 -3.15 -9.26 -2.78
N ALA A 95 -1.94 -9.10 -3.32
CA ALA A 95 -0.72 -9.51 -2.64
C ALA A 95 -0.55 -8.79 -1.30
N ALA A 96 -0.83 -7.48 -1.23
CA ALA A 96 -0.77 -6.73 0.03
C ALA A 96 -1.79 -7.26 1.06
N ILE A 97 -3.02 -7.55 0.64
CA ILE A 97 -4.05 -8.17 1.50
C ILE A 97 -3.57 -9.53 2.00
N VAL A 98 -3.00 -10.38 1.14
CA VAL A 98 -2.49 -11.70 1.53
C VAL A 98 -1.34 -11.58 2.54
N VAL A 99 -0.37 -10.70 2.29
CA VAL A 99 0.73 -10.43 3.23
C VAL A 99 0.19 -9.97 4.58
N TYR A 100 -0.82 -9.10 4.57
CA TYR A 100 -1.45 -8.64 5.79
C TYR A 100 -2.17 -9.78 6.54
N VAL A 101 -3.12 -10.46 5.89
CA VAL A 101 -4.02 -11.44 6.50
C VAL A 101 -3.29 -12.72 6.94
N VAL A 102 -2.31 -13.17 6.16
CA VAL A 102 -1.61 -14.44 6.42
C VAL A 102 -0.29 -14.21 7.18
N GLY A 103 0.39 -13.09 6.92
CA GLY A 103 1.73 -12.83 7.45
C GLY A 103 1.76 -11.91 8.67
N ILE A 104 1.19 -10.71 8.55
CA ILE A 104 1.32 -9.67 9.57
C ILE A 104 0.32 -9.89 10.71
N GLU A 105 -0.97 -9.92 10.41
CA GLU A 105 -1.99 -9.95 11.45
C GLU A 105 -1.86 -11.18 12.37
N PRO A 106 -1.75 -12.43 11.89
CA PRO A 106 -1.68 -13.60 12.76
C PRO A 106 -0.41 -13.63 13.62
N LYS A 107 0.68 -13.02 13.16
CA LYS A 107 1.95 -12.96 13.87
C LYS A 107 1.90 -12.07 15.10
N TYR A 108 1.13 -10.97 15.03
CA TYR A 108 1.06 -9.97 16.10
C TYR A 108 -0.27 -9.98 16.86
N ARG A 109 -1.29 -10.69 16.36
CA ARG A 109 -2.58 -10.86 17.03
C ARG A 109 -2.39 -11.56 18.37
N LYS A 110 -2.99 -11.01 19.42
CA LYS A 110 -3.00 -11.59 20.77
C LYS A 110 -3.64 -12.98 20.70
N LYS A 111 -2.88 -14.00 21.09
CA LYS A 111 -3.41 -15.37 21.22
C LYS A 111 -4.38 -15.42 22.40
N LYS A 112 -5.52 -16.09 22.20
CA LYS A 112 -6.46 -16.39 23.28
C LYS A 112 -5.84 -17.39 24.25
#